data_AF-A0A3D3UP69-F1
#
_entry.id   AF-A0A3D3UP69-F1
#
_cell.length_a   1.000
_cell.length_b   1.000
_cell.length_c   1.000
_cell.angle_alpha   90.00
_cell.angle_beta   90.00
_cell.angle_gamma   90.00
#
_symmetry.space_group_name_H-M   'P 1'
#
loop_
_entity.id
_entity.type
_entity.pdbx_description
1 polymer ?
#
loop_
_entity_poly.entity_id
_entity_poly.type
_entity_poly.pdbx_seq_one_letter_code
_entity_poly.pdbx_strand_id
1 'polypeptide(L)'
;MEPKEDFPAMGIFRELLQEKHLLISEHTRRYLKTEYFFPGPVIDRARRSRWEEKGSLTLGQRAHQEVEKLLESYQPSTLPEDIKKELTKLMTAEARRHGQKSLPNLPE
;
A
#
# COMPACT_ATOMS: atom_id res chain seq x y z
N MET A 1 8.97 4.39 -19.06
CA MET A 1 8.87 5.67 -18.34
C MET A 1 8.67 6.75 -19.38
N GLU A 2 7.69 7.63 -19.17
CA GLU A 2 7.40 8.74 -20.08
C GLU A 2 7.81 10.07 -19.43
N PRO A 3 8.44 10.99 -20.16
CA PRO A 3 8.72 12.34 -19.69
C PRO A 3 7.45 13.06 -19.20
N LYS A 4 7.56 13.84 -18.12
CA LYS A 4 6.47 14.64 -17.55
C LYS A 4 6.83 16.11 -17.57
N GLU A 5 6.69 16.75 -18.73
CA GLU A 5 6.99 18.19 -18.89
C GLU A 5 8.44 18.57 -18.49
N ASP A 6 9.33 17.57 -18.43
CA ASP A 6 10.74 17.67 -18.06
C ASP A 6 11.66 17.52 -19.28
N PHE A 7 11.09 17.35 -20.47
CA PHE A 7 11.83 17.32 -21.72
C PHE A 7 11.35 18.41 -22.69
N PRO A 8 12.25 19.27 -23.20
CA PRO A 8 13.68 19.37 -22.88
C PRO A 8 13.93 19.97 -21.47
N ALA A 9 14.87 19.40 -20.72
CA ALA A 9 15.11 19.67 -19.29
C ALA A 9 15.70 21.06 -18.96
N MET A 10 15.84 21.96 -19.94
CA MET A 10 16.48 23.26 -19.74
C MET A 10 15.76 24.14 -18.70
N GLY A 11 14.43 24.06 -18.60
CA GLY A 11 13.67 24.76 -17.56
C GLY A 11 14.07 24.31 -16.16
N ILE A 12 14.09 23.00 -15.95
CA ILE A 12 14.45 22.36 -14.67
C ILE A 12 15.91 22.66 -14.31
N PHE A 13 16.84 22.61 -15.27
CA PHE A 13 18.24 22.93 -15.00
C PHE A 13 18.47 24.38 -14.61
N ARG A 14 17.75 25.34 -15.23
CA ARG A 14 17.84 26.75 -14.83
C ARG A 14 17.39 26.94 -13.39
N GLU A 15 16.28 26.31 -13.01
CA GLU A 15 15.79 26.34 -11.63
C GLU A 15 16.78 25.68 -10.66
N LEU A 16 17.34 24.51 -11.01
CA LEU A 16 18.37 23.84 -10.22
C LEU A 16 19.58 24.75 -9.98
N LEU A 17 20.05 25.47 -10.99
CA LEU A 17 21.20 26.37 -10.86
C LEU A 17 20.89 27.58 -9.98
N GLN A 18 19.67 28.12 -10.08
CA GLN A 18 19.23 29.27 -9.29
C GLN A 18 19.00 28.90 -7.81
N GLU A 19 18.20 27.85 -7.56
CA GLU A 19 17.76 27.45 -6.22
C GLU A 19 18.70 26.44 -5.55
N LYS A 20 19.67 25.90 -6.30
CA LYS A 20 20.64 24.87 -5.87
C LYS A 20 20.01 23.52 -5.47
N HIS A 21 18.70 23.38 -5.59
CA HIS A 21 17.94 22.13 -5.41
C HIS A 21 16.61 22.18 -6.14
N LEU A 22 15.98 21.01 -6.32
CA LEU A 22 14.63 20.91 -6.92
C LEU A 22 13.53 20.61 -5.89
N LEU A 23 13.86 20.58 -4.60
CA LEU A 23 12.92 20.18 -3.53
C LEU A 23 11.66 21.06 -3.45
N ILE A 24 11.79 22.34 -3.82
CA ILE A 24 10.68 23.29 -3.83
C ILE A 24 10.14 23.56 -5.24
N SER A 25 10.69 22.90 -6.26
CA SER A 25 10.32 23.19 -7.64
C SER A 25 8.87 22.87 -7.93
N GLU A 26 8.27 23.67 -8.82
CA GLU A 26 6.89 23.45 -9.23
C GLU A 26 6.73 22.05 -9.84
N HIS A 27 7.69 21.65 -10.69
CA HIS A 27 7.73 20.34 -11.32
C HIS A 27 7.78 19.20 -10.28
N THR A 28 8.73 19.24 -9.34
CA THR A 28 8.84 18.21 -8.31
C THR A 28 7.56 18.15 -7.48
N ARG A 29 7.02 19.29 -7.04
CA ARG A 29 5.80 19.30 -6.22
C ARG A 29 4.59 18.74 -6.96
N ARG A 30 4.48 18.99 -8.27
CA ARG A 30 3.39 18.50 -9.12
C ARG A 30 3.41 16.99 -9.28
N TYR A 31 4.59 16.41 -9.57
CA TYR A 31 4.71 15.00 -9.93
C TYR A 31 5.19 14.07 -8.81
N LEU A 32 5.65 14.60 -7.67
CA LEU A 32 6.20 13.79 -6.57
C LEU A 32 5.24 12.67 -6.13
N LYS A 33 3.95 12.95 -5.99
CA LYS A 33 2.98 11.95 -5.50
C LYS A 33 2.61 10.89 -6.54
N THR A 34 2.74 11.19 -7.83
CA THR A 34 2.30 10.31 -8.92
C THR A 34 3.45 9.50 -9.49
N GLU A 35 4.65 10.07 -9.55
CA GLU A 35 5.83 9.42 -10.15
C GLU A 35 6.72 8.75 -9.10
N TYR A 36 6.72 9.23 -7.85
CA TYR A 36 7.52 8.63 -6.80
C TYR A 36 6.71 7.58 -6.03
N PHE A 37 7.20 6.35 -6.03
CA PHE A 37 6.65 5.31 -5.17
C PHE A 37 7.08 5.54 -3.71
N PHE A 38 6.12 5.85 -2.85
CA PHE A 38 6.33 5.88 -1.41
C PHE A 38 6.03 4.50 -0.82
N PRO A 39 7.06 3.78 -0.33
CA PRO A 39 6.80 2.48 0.25
C PRO A 39 5.99 2.62 1.54
N GLY A 40 5.19 1.59 1.83
CA GLY A 40 4.38 1.51 3.05
C GLY A 40 5.21 1.38 4.34
N PRO A 41 4.53 1.31 5.50
CA PRO A 41 5.17 1.38 6.83
C PRO A 41 6.15 0.25 7.15
N VAL A 42 6.12 -0.84 6.37
CA VAL A 42 7.06 -1.96 6.49
C VAL A 42 8.49 -1.57 6.12
N ILE A 43 8.65 -0.68 5.13
CA ILE A 43 9.97 -0.25 4.65
C ILE A 43 10.38 1.03 5.37
N ASP A 44 11.21 0.89 6.40
CA ASP A 44 11.77 2.03 7.12
C ASP A 44 12.93 2.64 6.33
N ARG A 45 12.80 3.93 5.99
CA ARG A 45 13.82 4.73 5.29
C ARG A 45 14.42 5.83 6.19
N ALA A 46 14.18 5.75 7.50
CA ALA A 46 14.77 6.67 8.45
C ALA A 46 16.29 6.45 8.55
N ARG A 47 17.00 7.49 8.99
CA ARG A 47 18.41 7.36 9.37
C ARG A 47 18.53 6.40 10.56
N ARG A 48 19.65 5.68 10.61
CA ARG A 48 19.93 4.67 11.65
C ARG A 48 19.66 5.15 13.08
N SER A 49 20.14 6.33 13.46
CA SER A 49 19.92 6.87 14.80
C SER A 49 18.44 7.02 15.16
N ARG A 50 17.60 7.45 14.21
CA ARG A 50 16.15 7.57 14.41
C ARG A 50 15.46 6.21 14.45
N TRP A 51 15.94 5.24 13.67
CA TRP A 51 15.45 3.86 13.75
C TRP A 51 15.79 3.22 15.11
N GLU A 52 16.99 3.49 15.63
CA GLU A 52 17.44 3.03 16.95
C GLU A 52 16.58 3.63 18.07
N GLU A 53 16.35 4.95 18.05
CA GLU A 53 15.48 5.66 18.99
C GLU A 53 14.03 5.13 18.98
N LYS A 54 13.55 4.67 17.81
CA LYS A 54 12.22 4.07 17.64
C LYS A 54 12.13 2.58 18.00
N GLY A 55 13.14 2.05 18.68
CA GLY A 55 13.13 0.67 19.17
C GLY A 55 13.72 -0.37 18.21
N SER A 56 14.43 0.06 17.16
CA SER A 56 15.22 -0.83 16.30
C SER A 56 14.45 -2.01 15.71
N LEU A 57 13.18 -1.81 15.34
CA LEU A 57 12.34 -2.90 14.86
C LEU A 57 12.94 -3.54 13.60
N THR A 58 12.84 -4.86 13.52
CA THR A 58 13.14 -5.61 12.31
C THR A 58 12.06 -5.42 11.25
N LEU A 59 12.36 -5.78 10.00
CA LEU A 59 11.36 -5.77 8.92
C LEU A 59 10.18 -6.70 9.22
N GLY A 60 10.44 -7.89 9.78
CA GLY A 60 9.39 -8.83 10.15
C GLY A 60 8.45 -8.30 11.23
N GLN A 61 8.99 -7.63 12.26
CA GLN A 61 8.18 -7.00 13.30
C GLN A 61 7.27 -5.89 12.74
N ARG A 62 7.79 -5.03 11.86
CA ARG A 62 6.96 -4.00 11.21
C ARG A 62 5.91 -4.59 10.27
N ALA A 63 6.25 -5.66 9.55
CA ALA A 63 5.29 -6.36 8.69
C ALA A 63 4.15 -6.97 9.51
N HIS A 64 4.48 -7.61 10.63
CA HIS A 64 3.48 -8.16 11.54
C HIS A 64 2.54 -7.08 12.09
N GLN A 65 3.09 -5.97 12.60
CA GLN A 65 2.30 -4.84 13.10
C GLN A 65 1.37 -4.24 12.04
N GLU A 66 1.83 -4.12 10.79
CA GLU A 66 0.98 -3.60 9.72
C GLU A 66 -0.14 -4.59 9.37
N VAL A 67 0.10 -5.91 9.42
CA VAL A 67 -0.94 -6.92 9.25
C VAL A 67 -1.98 -6.84 10.35
N GLU A 68 -1.55 -6.75 11.62
CA GLU A 68 -2.48 -6.59 12.76
C GLU A 68 -3.37 -5.36 12.58
N LYS A 69 -2.77 -4.21 12.24
CA LYS A 69 -3.50 -2.97 11.97
C LYS A 69 -4.50 -3.10 10.81
N LEU A 70 -4.12 -3.79 9.72
CA LEU A 70 -5.02 -4.01 8.59
C LEU A 70 -6.19 -4.93 8.95
N LEU A 71 -5.98 -5.92 9.82
CA LEU A 71 -7.03 -6.78 10.34
C LEU A 71 -7.97 -6.00 11.28
N GLU A 72 -7.44 -5.17 12.18
CA GLU A 72 -8.23 -4.34 13.09
C GLU A 72 -9.11 -3.31 12.35
N SER A 73 -8.63 -2.80 11.22
CA SER A 73 -9.35 -1.81 10.40
C SER A 73 -10.16 -2.43 9.25
N TYR A 74 -10.18 -3.76 9.15
CA TYR A 74 -10.89 -4.46 8.10
C TYR A 74 -12.39 -4.18 8.19
N GLN A 75 -12.98 -3.74 7.08
CA GLN A 75 -14.43 -3.62 6.93
C GLN A 75 -14.93 -4.80 6.08
N PRO A 76 -15.92 -5.57 6.57
CA PRO A 76 -16.52 -6.65 5.81
C PRO A 76 -17.04 -6.18 4.44
N SER A 77 -17.07 -7.11 3.48
CA SER A 77 -17.57 -6.85 2.13
C SER A 77 -18.92 -6.13 2.13
N THR A 78 -19.03 -5.08 1.33
CA THR A 78 -20.25 -4.27 1.15
C THR A 78 -21.32 -4.95 0.28
N LEU A 79 -21.09 -6.19 -0.16
CA LEU A 79 -22.05 -6.94 -0.95
C LEU A 79 -23.40 -7.07 -0.22
N PRO A 80 -24.53 -6.97 -0.96
CA PRO A 80 -25.85 -7.22 -0.42
C PRO A 80 -25.97 -8.62 0.20
N GLU A 81 -26.79 -8.72 1.24
CA GLU A 81 -26.92 -9.94 2.05
C GLU A 81 -27.55 -11.11 1.27
N ASP A 82 -28.47 -10.82 0.35
CA ASP A 82 -29.04 -11.80 -0.58
C ASP A 82 -27.99 -12.38 -1.52
N ILE A 83 -27.09 -11.55 -2.05
CA ILE A 83 -25.97 -11.99 -2.88
C ILE A 83 -24.99 -12.85 -2.08
N LYS A 84 -24.65 -12.45 -0.85
CA LYS A 84 -23.80 -13.25 0.05
C LYS A 84 -24.40 -14.63 0.32
N LYS A 85 -25.70 -14.70 0.54
CA LYS A 85 -26.43 -15.97 0.77
C LYS A 85 -26.40 -16.86 -0.46
N GLU A 86 -26.65 -16.31 -1.64
CA GLU A 86 -26.62 -17.11 -2.87
C GLU A 86 -25.19 -17.62 -3.18
N LEU A 87 -24.17 -16.78 -3.01
CA LEU A 87 -22.76 -17.20 -3.12
C LEU A 87 -22.44 -18.35 -2.16
N THR A 88 -22.82 -18.21 -0.88
CA THR A 88 -22.60 -19.25 0.15
C THR A 88 -23.28 -20.57 -0.22
N LYS A 89 -24.51 -20.50 -0.75
CA LYS A 89 -25.27 -21.68 -1.20
C LYS A 89 -24.58 -22.38 -2.37
N LEU A 90 -24.16 -21.63 -3.40
CA LEU A 90 -23.45 -22.17 -4.55
C LEU A 90 -22.12 -22.81 -4.14
N MET A 91 -21.34 -22.12 -3.31
CA MET A 91 -20.07 -22.64 -2.78
C MET A 91 -20.29 -23.93 -1.97
N THR A 92 -21.32 -23.97 -1.11
CA THR A 92 -21.63 -25.16 -0.30
C THR A 92 -22.04 -26.35 -1.17
N ALA A 93 -22.82 -26.12 -2.23
CA ALA A 93 -23.22 -27.17 -3.16
C ALA A 93 -22.01 -27.78 -3.87
N GLU A 94 -21.08 -26.95 -4.34
CA GLU A 94 -19.86 -27.41 -5.01
C GLU A 94 -18.90 -28.13 -4.04
N ALA A 95 -18.72 -27.59 -2.82
CA ALA A 95 -17.94 -28.24 -1.77
C ALA A 95 -18.42 -29.68 -1.50
N ARG A 96 -19.75 -29.88 -1.42
CA ARG A 96 -20.34 -31.21 -1.23
C ARG A 96 -20.07 -32.17 -2.39
N ARG A 97 -20.09 -31.67 -3.63
CA ARG A 97 -19.78 -32.48 -4.83
C ARG A 97 -18.35 -33.03 -4.79
N HIS A 98 -17.43 -32.28 -4.20
CA HIS A 98 -16.02 -32.69 -4.03
C HIS A 98 -15.71 -33.30 -2.66
N GLY A 99 -16.73 -33.77 -1.93
CA GLY A 99 -16.55 -34.53 -0.68
C GLY A 99 -16.35 -33.69 0.58
N GLN A 100 -16.48 -32.36 0.50
CA GLN A 100 -16.37 -31.47 1.65
C GLN A 100 -17.77 -31.23 2.27
N LYS A 101 -17.95 -31.58 3.55
CA LYS A 101 -19.26 -31.55 4.23
C LYS A 101 -19.81 -30.14 4.44
N SER A 102 -18.93 -29.17 4.66
CA SER A 102 -19.26 -27.76 4.92
C SER A 102 -18.14 -26.84 4.46
N LEU A 103 -18.46 -25.56 4.27
CA LEU A 103 -17.45 -24.52 4.06
C LEU A 103 -16.61 -24.32 5.33
N PRO A 104 -15.36 -23.84 5.21
CA PRO A 104 -14.55 -23.44 6.37
C PRO A 104 -15.25 -22.36 7.18
N ASN A 105 -15.05 -22.40 8.50
CA ASN A 105 -15.54 -21.33 9.37
C ASN A 105 -14.74 -20.06 9.09
N LEU A 106 -15.44 -18.92 9.13
CA LEU A 106 -14.77 -17.63 9.17
C LEU A 106 -14.08 -17.49 10.54
N PRO A 107 -12.83 -17.00 10.59
CA PRO A 107 -12.23 -16.60 11.86
C PRO A 107 -13.08 -15.48 12.51
N GLU A 108 -13.17 -15.49 13.84
CA GLU A 108 -13.80 -14.42 14.63
C GLU A 108 -13.07 -13.08 14.46
#